data_AF-M0P9T5-F1
#
_entry.id   AF-M0P9T5-F1
#
_cell.length_a   1.000
_cell.length_b   1.000
_cell.length_c   1.000
_cell.angle_alpha   90.00
_cell.angle_beta   90.00
_cell.angle_gamma   90.00
#
_symmetry.space_group_name_H-M   'P 1'
#
loop_
_entity.id
_entity.type
_entity.pdbx_description
1 polymer ?
#
loop_
_entity_poly.entity_id
_entity_poly.type
_entity_poly.pdbx_seq_one_letter_code
_entity_poly.pdbx_strand_id
1 'polypeptide(L)'
;GTKATDVIGVMDALDDRVDRFLLGGVAGELFLRAAGHPVGHDVGGMDLFDEQWEANRELIESVLDERGDAIHLATDLAYEGPDGDRAEVAVDDIDEKTEGYLDVGSETVAAYGPPIRESDAVFVKGALGVFEDERFADGTVGVLEAIAETDCFSVV
;
A
#
# COMPACT_ATOMS: atom_id res chain seq x y z
N GLY A 1 6.32 1.26 -0.53
CA GLY A 1 7.67 1.88 -0.50
C GLY A 1 7.57 3.27 0.07
N THR A 2 8.69 3.92 0.41
CA THR A 2 8.66 5.23 1.10
C THR A 2 8.49 6.44 0.19
N LYS A 3 8.65 6.28 -1.13
CA LYS A 3 8.55 7.35 -2.12
C LYS A 3 7.28 7.20 -2.95
N ALA A 4 6.25 7.96 -2.60
CA ALA A 4 4.97 7.95 -3.31
C ALA A 4 5.12 8.50 -4.75
N THR A 5 5.92 9.57 -4.94
CA THR A 5 6.14 10.18 -6.26
C THR A 5 6.64 9.18 -7.30
N ASP A 6 7.55 8.28 -6.92
CA ASP A 6 8.09 7.26 -7.82
C ASP A 6 7.01 6.23 -8.23
N VAL A 7 6.11 5.89 -7.31
CA VAL A 7 5.03 4.91 -7.57
C VAL A 7 3.94 5.54 -8.43
N ILE A 8 3.53 6.76 -8.11
CA ILE A 8 2.47 7.47 -8.84
C ILE A 8 2.90 7.78 -10.27
N GLY A 9 4.16 8.19 -10.48
CA GLY A 9 4.69 8.39 -11.83
C GLY A 9 4.75 7.10 -12.66
N VAL A 10 4.90 5.94 -12.03
CA VAL A 10 4.81 4.64 -12.72
C VAL A 10 3.37 4.31 -13.09
N MET A 11 2.39 4.63 -12.23
CA MET A 11 0.98 4.41 -12.53
C MET A 11 0.56 5.22 -13.77
N ASP A 12 0.90 6.50 -13.83
CA ASP A 12 0.64 7.38 -14.99
C ASP A 12 1.34 6.87 -16.27
N ALA A 13 2.57 6.38 -16.16
CA ALA A 13 3.33 5.88 -17.32
C ALA A 13 2.83 4.53 -17.86
N LEU A 14 2.23 3.70 -17.01
CA LEU A 14 1.76 2.35 -17.34
C LEU A 14 0.25 2.25 -17.48
N ASP A 15 -0.43 3.39 -17.45
CA ASP A 15 -1.87 3.51 -17.27
C ASP A 15 -2.64 2.59 -18.23
N ASP A 16 -2.43 2.69 -19.54
CA ASP A 16 -3.15 1.87 -20.54
C ASP A 16 -2.76 0.37 -20.56
N ARG A 17 -1.87 -0.09 -19.68
CA ARG A 17 -1.27 -1.44 -19.73
C ARG A 17 -1.45 -2.26 -18.45
N VAL A 18 -1.91 -1.66 -17.36
CA VAL A 18 -2.05 -2.32 -16.07
C VAL A 18 -3.53 -2.52 -15.77
N ASP A 19 -3.91 -3.77 -15.54
CA ASP A 19 -5.30 -4.15 -15.23
C ASP A 19 -5.68 -3.85 -13.77
N ARG A 20 -4.72 -4.01 -12.85
CA ARG A 20 -4.94 -3.92 -11.41
C ARG A 20 -3.73 -3.29 -10.72
N PHE A 21 -3.96 -2.38 -9.78
CA PHE A 21 -2.95 -1.82 -8.90
C PHE A 21 -3.19 -2.27 -7.46
N LEU A 22 -2.20 -2.94 -6.87
CA LEU A 22 -2.24 -3.37 -5.46
C LEU A 22 -1.32 -2.44 -4.66
N LEU A 23 -1.89 -1.57 -3.81
CA LEU A 23 -1.16 -0.47 -3.18
C LEU A 23 -0.85 -0.72 -1.69
N GLY A 24 0.40 -0.49 -1.29
CA GLY A 24 0.82 -0.54 0.10
C GLY A 24 1.90 0.51 0.44
N GLY A 25 2.36 0.50 1.68
CA GLY A 25 3.28 1.49 2.22
C GLY A 25 2.77 2.93 2.06
N VAL A 26 3.70 3.88 1.93
CA VAL A 26 3.36 5.32 1.89
C VAL A 26 2.39 5.67 0.77
N ALA A 27 2.60 5.13 -0.44
CA ALA A 27 1.69 5.36 -1.55
C ALA A 27 0.26 4.87 -1.22
N GLY A 28 0.14 3.64 -0.69
CA GLY A 28 -1.17 3.10 -0.29
C GLY A 28 -1.89 3.96 0.74
N GLU A 29 -1.18 4.43 1.78
CA GLU A 29 -1.76 5.33 2.78
C GLU A 29 -2.18 6.70 2.21
N LEU A 30 -1.43 7.26 1.26
CA LEU A 30 -1.84 8.51 0.60
C LEU A 30 -3.10 8.32 -0.27
N PHE A 31 -3.24 7.17 -0.93
CA PHE A 31 -4.48 6.84 -1.65
C PHE A 31 -5.65 6.59 -0.69
N LEU A 32 -5.42 5.96 0.47
CA LEU A 32 -6.43 5.84 1.53
C LEU A 32 -6.89 7.22 2.03
N ARG A 33 -5.96 8.17 2.20
CA ARG A 33 -6.27 9.56 2.52
C ARG A 33 -7.16 10.21 1.45
N ALA A 34 -6.82 10.03 0.17
CA ALA A 34 -7.63 10.54 -0.94
C ALA A 34 -9.03 9.89 -0.99
N ALA A 35 -9.13 8.60 -0.63
CA ALA A 35 -10.39 7.87 -0.51
C ALA A 35 -11.23 8.27 0.73
N GLY A 36 -10.73 9.19 1.57
CA GLY A 36 -11.46 9.74 2.72
C GLY A 36 -11.20 9.05 4.05
N HIS A 37 -10.24 8.11 4.12
CA HIS A 37 -9.84 7.49 5.38
C HIS A 37 -8.88 8.40 6.16
N PRO A 38 -8.94 8.41 7.51
CA PRO A 38 -8.14 9.29 8.35
C PRO A 38 -6.72 8.73 8.55
N VAL A 39 -5.99 8.46 7.46
CA VAL A 39 -4.60 7.97 7.44
C VAL A 39 -3.75 8.79 6.46
N GLY A 40 -2.52 8.38 6.15
CA GLY A 40 -1.70 9.06 5.13
C GLY A 40 -1.30 10.50 5.45
N HIS A 41 -1.14 10.81 6.73
CA HIS A 41 -0.62 12.08 7.24
C HIS A 41 0.40 11.82 8.34
N ASP A 42 1.22 12.83 8.63
CA ASP A 42 2.27 12.73 9.65
C ASP A 42 1.66 12.86 11.05
N VAL A 43 2.10 11.99 11.96
CA VAL A 43 1.76 12.05 13.38
C VAL A 43 3.02 11.87 14.22
N GLY A 44 3.05 12.52 15.38
CA GLY A 44 4.27 12.58 16.19
C GLY A 44 5.42 13.27 15.44
N GLY A 45 6.64 12.76 15.60
CA GLY A 45 7.84 13.29 14.95
C GLY A 45 8.10 12.73 13.55
N MET A 46 7.08 12.21 12.86
CA MET A 46 7.20 11.75 11.47
C MET A 46 7.29 12.92 10.49
N ASP A 47 7.95 12.67 9.36
CA ASP A 47 8.12 13.60 8.25
C ASP A 47 8.17 12.77 6.95
N LEU A 48 7.04 12.15 6.62
CA LEU A 48 6.96 11.14 5.57
C LEU A 48 5.78 11.36 4.62
N PHE A 49 4.64 11.85 5.12
CA PHE A 49 3.39 11.87 4.37
C PHE A 49 3.02 13.26 3.85
N ASP A 50 3.07 14.30 4.68
CA ASP A 50 2.44 15.58 4.33
C ASP A 50 3.18 16.33 3.20
N GLU A 51 4.51 16.27 3.15
CA GLU A 51 5.28 16.81 2.02
C GLU A 51 4.94 16.07 0.71
N GLN A 52 4.85 14.74 0.77
CA GLN A 52 4.53 13.92 -0.40
C GLN A 52 3.08 14.09 -0.83
N TRP A 53 2.17 14.29 0.11
CA TRP A 53 0.78 14.63 -0.15
C TRP A 53 0.69 15.97 -0.89
N GLU A 54 1.31 17.03 -0.38
CA GLU A 54 1.29 18.34 -1.02
C GLU A 54 1.85 18.27 -2.46
N ALA A 55 2.87 17.46 -2.69
CA ALA A 55 3.48 17.30 -4.00
C ALA A 55 2.64 16.48 -5.00
N ASN A 56 1.77 15.57 -4.54
CA ASN A 56 1.14 14.57 -5.41
C ASN A 56 -0.39 14.50 -5.32
N ARG A 57 -1.03 15.24 -4.40
CA ARG A 57 -2.47 15.15 -4.11
C ARG A 57 -3.35 15.19 -5.36
N GLU A 58 -3.14 16.19 -6.22
CA GLU A 58 -3.97 16.37 -7.42
C GLU A 58 -3.94 15.14 -8.34
N LEU A 59 -2.76 14.53 -8.47
CA LEU A 59 -2.56 13.33 -9.29
C LEU A 59 -3.12 12.06 -8.62
N ILE A 60 -3.00 11.94 -7.30
CA ILE A 60 -3.61 10.83 -6.55
C ILE A 60 -5.14 10.88 -6.68
N GLU A 61 -5.72 12.06 -6.46
CA GLU A 61 -7.17 12.29 -6.60
C GLU A 61 -7.63 11.98 -8.03
N SER A 62 -6.91 12.44 -9.06
CA SER A 62 -7.28 12.14 -10.46
C SER A 62 -7.19 10.65 -10.82
N VAL A 63 -6.12 9.97 -10.39
CA VAL A 63 -5.95 8.53 -10.65
C VAL A 63 -7.03 7.72 -9.94
N LEU A 64 -7.39 8.09 -8.70
CA LEU A 64 -8.45 7.43 -7.96
C LEU A 64 -9.83 7.65 -8.62
N ASP A 65 -10.12 8.86 -9.11
CA ASP A 65 -11.36 9.17 -9.82
C ASP A 65 -11.48 8.41 -11.16
N GLU A 66 -10.38 8.30 -11.91
CA GLU A 66 -10.37 7.67 -13.23
C GLU A 66 -10.30 6.14 -13.17
N ARG A 67 -9.66 5.58 -12.11
CA ARG A 67 -9.29 4.16 -12.03
C ARG A 67 -9.61 3.49 -10.70
N GLY A 68 -10.49 4.07 -9.89
CA GLY A 68 -10.86 3.51 -8.59
C GLY A 68 -11.23 2.02 -8.65
N ASP A 69 -11.89 1.57 -9.72
CA ASP A 69 -12.26 0.16 -9.93
C ASP A 69 -11.06 -0.80 -10.13
N ALA A 70 -9.92 -0.29 -10.58
CA ALA A 70 -8.68 -1.06 -10.80
C ALA A 70 -7.70 -0.95 -9.61
N ILE A 71 -7.95 -0.05 -8.66
CA ILE A 71 -7.07 0.20 -7.52
C ILE A 71 -7.58 -0.57 -6.30
N HIS A 72 -6.74 -1.46 -5.79
CA HIS A 72 -6.96 -2.17 -4.55
C HIS A 72 -6.17 -1.49 -3.44
N LEU A 73 -6.89 -0.86 -2.50
CA LEU A 73 -6.32 -0.29 -1.28
C LEU A 73 -6.28 -1.33 -0.16
N ALA A 74 -5.43 -1.08 0.84
CA ALA A 74 -5.40 -1.91 2.03
C ALA A 74 -6.74 -1.81 2.79
N THR A 75 -7.24 -2.94 3.28
CA THR A 75 -8.44 -3.03 4.12
C THR A 75 -8.10 -3.02 5.60
N ASP A 76 -6.85 -3.30 5.94
CA ASP A 76 -6.29 -3.31 7.28
C ASP A 76 -4.80 -2.94 7.22
N LEU A 77 -4.31 -2.38 8.31
CA LEU A 77 -2.95 -1.87 8.45
C LEU A 77 -2.32 -2.42 9.73
N ALA A 78 -1.01 -2.62 9.71
CA ALA A 78 -0.25 -3.11 10.85
C ALA A 78 0.61 -2.01 11.47
N TYR A 79 0.74 -2.03 12.80
CA TYR A 79 1.45 -1.05 13.60
C TYR A 79 2.16 -1.72 14.80
N GLU A 80 3.00 -0.96 15.49
CA GLU A 80 3.64 -1.42 16.72
C GLU A 80 2.71 -1.17 17.91
N GLY A 81 2.12 -2.25 18.43
CA GLY A 81 1.21 -2.18 19.57
C GLY A 81 1.90 -1.73 20.87
N PRO A 82 1.12 -1.45 21.93
CA PRO A 82 1.64 -0.90 23.19
C PRO A 82 2.72 -1.73 23.88
N ASP A 83 2.72 -3.05 23.64
CA ASP A 83 3.70 -4.00 24.20
C ASP A 83 4.95 -4.16 23.31
N GLY A 84 5.01 -3.45 22.18
CA GLY A 84 6.07 -3.58 21.16
C GLY A 84 5.84 -4.75 20.20
N ASP A 85 4.68 -5.40 20.23
CA ASP A 85 4.34 -6.48 19.30
C ASP A 85 3.57 -5.95 18.08
N ARG A 86 3.57 -6.70 16.97
CA ARG A 86 2.74 -6.39 15.80
C ARG A 86 1.27 -6.42 16.21
N ALA A 87 0.54 -5.36 15.89
CA ALA A 87 -0.92 -5.31 15.97
C ALA A 87 -1.48 -4.88 14.62
N GLU A 88 -2.76 -5.19 14.38
CA GLU A 88 -3.46 -4.86 13.13
C GLU A 88 -4.78 -4.15 13.45
N VAL A 89 -5.20 -3.27 12.55
CA VAL A 89 -6.46 -2.54 12.64
C VAL A 89 -7.11 -2.47 11.27
N ALA A 90 -8.41 -2.74 11.20
CA ALA A 90 -9.17 -2.55 9.97
C ALA A 90 -9.23 -1.06 9.63
N VAL A 91 -9.07 -0.71 8.35
CA VAL A 91 -9.08 0.69 7.90
C VAL A 91 -10.39 1.38 8.26
N ASP A 92 -11.51 0.66 8.22
CA ASP A 92 -12.84 1.18 8.59
C ASP A 92 -13.01 1.43 10.10
N ASP A 93 -12.14 0.85 10.94
CA ASP A 93 -12.15 1.03 12.39
C ASP A 93 -11.21 2.17 12.85
N ILE A 94 -10.51 2.83 11.91
CA ILE A 94 -9.63 3.97 12.23
C ILE A 94 -10.46 5.25 12.26
N ASP A 95 -10.71 5.77 13.46
CA ASP A 95 -11.33 7.10 13.64
C ASP A 95 -10.31 8.25 13.45
N GLU A 96 -9.07 8.03 13.91
CA GLU A 96 -7.96 8.98 13.84
C GLU A 96 -6.63 8.20 13.84
N LYS A 97 -5.70 8.58 12.97
CA LYS A 97 -4.33 8.05 13.02
C LYS A 97 -3.61 8.65 14.23
N THR A 98 -3.16 7.80 15.14
CA THR A 98 -2.40 8.21 16.34
C THR A 98 -0.95 7.73 16.32
N GLU A 99 -0.62 6.83 15.39
CA GLU A 99 0.67 6.18 15.23
C GLU A 99 1.00 5.89 13.77
N GLY A 100 2.23 5.44 13.51
CA GLY A 100 2.66 5.06 12.16
C GLY A 100 2.22 3.64 11.82
N TYR A 101 1.67 3.46 10.63
CA TYR A 101 1.46 2.13 10.06
C TYR A 101 2.75 1.68 9.38
N LEU A 102 3.18 0.47 9.72
CA LEU A 102 4.50 -0.06 9.37
C LEU A 102 4.39 -1.17 8.32
N ASP A 103 3.20 -1.68 8.05
CA ASP A 103 2.92 -2.68 7.01
C ASP A 103 1.42 -2.70 6.68
N VAL A 104 1.03 -3.40 5.62
CA VAL A 104 -0.38 -3.78 5.43
C VAL A 104 -0.75 -4.92 6.40
N GLY A 105 -2.03 -5.02 6.74
CA GLY A 105 -2.52 -6.09 7.60
C GLY A 105 -2.73 -7.42 6.84
N SER A 106 -2.96 -8.48 7.59
CA SER A 106 -3.04 -9.85 7.09
C SER A 106 -4.24 -10.08 6.15
N GLU A 107 -5.36 -9.37 6.36
CA GLU A 107 -6.53 -9.49 5.48
C GLU A 107 -6.26 -8.85 4.11
N THR A 108 -5.51 -7.75 4.06
CA THR A 108 -5.05 -7.11 2.82
C THR A 108 -4.14 -8.07 2.04
N VAL A 109 -3.20 -8.73 2.71
CA VAL A 109 -2.32 -9.73 2.07
C VAL A 109 -3.14 -10.87 1.48
N ALA A 110 -4.10 -11.39 2.24
CA ALA A 110 -4.99 -12.45 1.76
C ALA A 110 -5.80 -12.00 0.54
N ALA A 111 -6.29 -10.75 0.54
CA ALA A 111 -7.05 -10.16 -0.56
C ALA A 111 -6.20 -9.91 -1.82
N TYR A 112 -4.90 -9.66 -1.67
CA TYR A 112 -3.97 -9.46 -2.79
C TYR A 112 -3.55 -10.77 -3.47
N GLY A 113 -3.60 -11.88 -2.75
CA GLY A 113 -3.24 -13.20 -3.29
C GLY A 113 -4.02 -13.60 -4.56
N PRO A 114 -5.36 -13.59 -4.58
CA PRO A 114 -6.13 -13.96 -5.76
C PRO A 114 -5.80 -13.14 -7.02
N PRO A 115 -5.79 -11.79 -7.00
CA PRO A 115 -5.47 -11.04 -8.21
C PRO A 115 -4.05 -11.28 -8.71
N ILE A 116 -3.09 -11.55 -7.83
CA ILE A 116 -1.73 -11.95 -8.21
C ILE A 116 -1.75 -13.31 -8.93
N ARG A 117 -2.42 -14.32 -8.35
CA ARG A 117 -2.47 -15.68 -8.91
C ARG A 117 -3.20 -15.78 -10.25
N GLU A 118 -4.08 -14.83 -10.53
CA GLU A 118 -4.80 -14.71 -11.80
C GLU A 118 -4.03 -13.94 -12.88
N SER A 119 -2.90 -13.30 -12.54
CA SER A 119 -2.18 -12.41 -13.44
C SER A 119 -1.22 -13.16 -14.36
N ASP A 120 -1.21 -12.82 -15.65
CA ASP A 120 -0.20 -13.32 -16.60
C ASP A 120 1.18 -12.67 -16.39
N ALA A 121 1.21 -11.47 -15.80
CA ALA A 121 2.42 -10.74 -15.47
C ALA A 121 2.24 -9.88 -14.21
N VAL A 122 3.30 -9.75 -13.41
CA VAL A 122 3.30 -8.95 -12.19
C VAL A 122 4.55 -8.06 -12.15
N PHE A 123 4.36 -6.78 -11.84
CA PHE A 123 5.44 -5.82 -11.62
C PHE A 123 5.36 -5.29 -10.19
N VAL A 124 6.41 -5.51 -9.40
CA VAL A 124 6.49 -5.05 -8.01
C VAL A 124 7.38 -3.81 -7.95
N LYS A 125 6.87 -2.73 -7.37
CA LYS A 125 7.64 -1.51 -7.13
C LYS A 125 7.63 -1.15 -5.64
N GLY A 126 8.63 -1.66 -4.93
CA GLY A 126 8.86 -1.37 -3.52
C GLY A 126 8.05 -2.25 -2.56
N ALA A 127 8.46 -2.24 -1.30
CA ALA A 127 7.86 -3.03 -0.22
C ALA A 127 6.48 -2.48 0.22
N LEU A 128 5.64 -3.33 0.82
CA LEU A 128 4.35 -2.93 1.39
C LEU A 128 4.48 -2.40 2.84
N GLY A 129 5.59 -2.72 3.51
CA GLY A 129 5.91 -2.30 4.86
C GLY A 129 7.40 -2.07 5.10
N VAL A 130 7.77 -1.87 6.36
CA VAL A 130 9.14 -1.77 6.87
C VAL A 130 9.72 -3.17 7.02
N PHE A 131 9.99 -3.81 5.88
CA PHE A 131 10.40 -5.21 5.79
C PHE A 131 11.74 -5.52 6.48
N GLU A 132 12.53 -4.50 6.82
CA GLU A 132 13.75 -4.64 7.63
C GLU A 132 13.46 -5.01 9.09
N ASP A 133 12.23 -4.80 9.54
CA ASP A 133 11.70 -5.30 10.80
C ASP A 133 10.88 -6.56 10.54
N GLU A 134 11.29 -7.69 11.12
CA GLU A 134 10.62 -8.98 10.92
C GLU A 134 9.14 -8.94 11.34
N ARG A 135 8.76 -8.06 12.27
CA ARG A 135 7.35 -7.86 12.68
C ARG A 135 6.50 -7.23 11.58
N PHE A 136 7.12 -6.54 10.62
CA PHE A 136 6.47 -5.72 9.58
C PHE A 136 6.89 -6.14 8.17
N ALA A 137 7.33 -7.40 8.02
CA ALA A 137 7.70 -7.99 6.74
C ALA A 137 6.55 -8.74 6.06
N ASP A 138 5.51 -9.15 6.81
CA ASP A 138 4.45 -10.05 6.35
C ASP A 138 3.75 -9.57 5.08
N GLY A 139 3.46 -8.28 4.95
CA GLY A 139 2.83 -7.72 3.76
C GLY A 139 3.69 -7.86 2.51
N THR A 140 4.99 -7.59 2.66
CA THR A 140 5.94 -7.69 1.54
C THR A 140 6.22 -9.14 1.19
N VAL A 141 6.46 -9.98 2.20
CA VAL A 141 6.74 -11.42 2.02
C VAL A 141 5.53 -12.11 1.41
N GLY A 142 4.33 -11.91 1.94
CA GLY A 142 3.12 -12.57 1.45
C GLY A 142 2.80 -12.25 -0.01
N VAL A 143 3.02 -11.01 -0.45
CA VAL A 143 2.91 -10.66 -1.88
C VAL A 143 3.96 -11.37 -2.72
N LEU A 144 5.22 -11.41 -2.28
CA LEU A 144 6.30 -12.09 -3.01
C LEU A 144 6.08 -13.62 -3.05
N GLU A 145 5.57 -14.22 -1.99
CA GLU A 145 5.21 -15.64 -1.94
C GLU A 145 4.04 -15.93 -2.90
N ALA A 146 3.00 -15.10 -2.92
CA ALA A 146 1.89 -15.25 -3.86
C ALA A 146 2.37 -15.19 -5.32
N ILE A 147 3.36 -14.33 -5.64
CA ILE A 147 3.97 -14.27 -6.97
C ILE A 147 4.76 -15.57 -7.24
N ALA A 148 5.55 -16.03 -6.27
CA ALA A 148 6.38 -17.23 -6.40
C ALA A 148 5.57 -18.53 -6.58
N GLU A 149 4.30 -18.54 -6.20
CA GLU A 149 3.35 -19.64 -6.43
C GLU A 149 2.81 -19.71 -7.86
N THR A 150 3.19 -18.77 -8.73
CA THR A 150 2.65 -18.65 -10.10
C THR A 150 3.72 -18.82 -11.17
N ASP A 151 3.29 -19.15 -12.39
CA ASP A 151 4.14 -19.14 -13.58
C ASP A 151 4.08 -17.80 -14.34
N CYS A 152 3.62 -16.72 -13.69
CA CYS A 152 3.48 -15.42 -14.35
C CYS A 152 4.84 -14.81 -14.71
N PHE A 153 4.86 -13.90 -15.68
CA PHE A 153 6.05 -13.08 -15.91
C PHE A 153 6.18 -12.03 -14.80
N SER A 154 7.10 -12.24 -13.86
CA SER A 154 7.31 -11.33 -12.73
C SER A 154 8.57 -10.46 -12.88
N VAL A 155 8.46 -9.16 -12.55
CA VAL A 155 9.59 -8.25 -12.34
C VAL A 155 9.47 -7.67 -10.93
N VAL A 156 10.53 -7.83 -10.13
CA VAL A 156 10.62 -7.37 -8.73
C VAL A 156 11.79 -6.42 -8.56
#